data_AF-G8JS83-F1
#
_entry.id   AF-G8JS83-F1
#
_cell.length_a   1.000
_cell.length_b   1.000
_cell.length_c   1.000
_cell.angle_alpha   90.00
_cell.angle_beta   90.00
_cell.angle_gamma   90.00
#
_symmetry.space_group_name_H-M   'P 1'
#
loop_
_entity.id
_entity.type
_entity.pdbx_description
1 polymer ?
#
loop_
_entity_poly.entity_id
_entity_poly.type
_entity_poly.pdbx_seq_one_letter_code
_entity_poly.pdbx_strand_id
1 'polypeptide(L)'
;MSQLMRAVRSLHYSGAVRQAAGSAGRITAEAAETAELANYRRYYGELRDAISKPQEEILRRSPELNTLHRRLSLPEEFGFSTLSRCLTCRSSKLPEDKTGLQFSTVPVQGSHMCDNHGLNIFGKNILSHYVTRRLIEKMPRLPTPVLNAAVDAYIGEPVLAHIGKSWGIEFERSTIMDRYLSQEPLYLTLGKLRFYNNTMKETDGIQVILKENKSPDSAMALAVRSIIGGLWASTQDFQTVYKFIEDHILSRKLDPTRLFQFEQPTRELATLCRREGLARPISKLLAESGRLSKAPVFIVGVFSGEEKLGEGFGSSLKEAKARAATDALMKWYCYEVSEQQQGTVVDPGQVIV
;
A
#
# COMPACT_ATOMS: atom_id res chain seq x y z
N MET A 1 48.59 1.37 52.54
CA MET A 1 48.76 0.03 51.95
C MET A 1 48.83 0.18 50.43
N SER A 2 50.05 0.43 49.94
CA SER A 2 50.35 0.97 48.62
C SER A 2 50.25 -0.05 47.48
N GLN A 3 49.81 0.48 46.34
CA GLN A 3 49.93 -0.02 44.96
C GLN A 3 51.26 -0.70 44.62
N LEU A 4 51.29 -1.54 43.57
CA LEU A 4 52.32 -1.62 42.49
C LEU A 4 52.10 -2.93 41.69
N MET A 5 51.55 -2.87 40.46
CA MET A 5 52.25 -2.71 39.17
C MET A 5 52.94 -3.96 38.61
N ARG A 6 52.38 -4.43 37.48
CA ARG A 6 53.04 -4.78 36.20
C ARG A 6 54.30 -5.68 36.15
N ALA A 7 54.15 -6.68 35.27
CA ALA A 7 55.12 -7.19 34.28
C ALA A 7 56.18 -8.18 34.81
N VAL A 8 56.77 -9.14 34.09
CA VAL A 8 57.14 -9.33 32.67
C VAL A 8 57.36 -10.85 32.43
N ARG A 9 57.01 -11.30 31.22
CA ARG A 9 57.54 -12.42 30.38
C ARG A 9 58.38 -13.57 30.97
N SER A 10 58.09 -14.72 30.33
CA SER A 10 58.98 -15.78 29.87
C SER A 10 59.20 -16.96 30.80
N LEU A 11 58.79 -18.14 30.34
CA LEU A 11 59.51 -19.40 30.47
C LEU A 11 58.90 -20.44 29.50
N HIS A 12 59.61 -20.59 28.40
CA HIS A 12 59.99 -21.83 27.72
C HIS A 12 58.99 -22.99 27.56
N TYR A 13 58.77 -23.25 26.27
CA TYR A 13 58.29 -24.45 25.60
C TYR A 13 59.21 -25.66 25.85
N SER A 14 58.64 -26.82 26.20
CA SER A 14 59.19 -28.18 26.01
C SER A 14 58.10 -29.20 26.40
N GLY A 15 57.36 -29.76 25.45
CA GLY A 15 57.55 -31.13 24.94
C GLY A 15 56.69 -32.16 25.70
N ALA A 16 55.38 -32.27 25.44
CA ALA A 16 54.73 -33.10 24.42
C ALA A 16 55.03 -34.60 24.50
N VAL A 17 54.10 -35.40 25.07
CA VAL A 17 53.62 -36.69 24.52
C VAL A 17 52.20 -36.99 25.07
N ARG A 18 51.16 -36.63 24.33
CA ARG A 18 49.80 -37.25 24.29
C ARG A 18 48.90 -36.47 23.32
N GLN A 19 49.29 -36.39 22.05
CA GLN A 19 48.42 -35.86 20.98
C GLN A 19 48.74 -36.59 19.68
N ALA A 20 47.88 -37.53 19.29
CA ALA A 20 47.89 -38.08 17.93
C ALA A 20 46.51 -38.50 17.41
N ALA A 21 45.47 -38.55 18.24
CA ALA A 21 44.11 -38.89 17.79
C ALA A 21 43.18 -37.67 17.60
N GLY A 22 43.57 -36.47 18.05
CA GLY A 22 42.72 -35.27 18.04
C GLY A 22 43.03 -34.22 16.96
N SER A 23 44.14 -34.34 16.23
CA SER A 23 44.54 -33.35 15.20
C SER A 23 43.92 -33.65 13.83
N ALA A 24 43.83 -34.92 13.43
CA ALA A 24 43.20 -35.31 12.17
C ALA A 24 41.68 -35.00 12.14
N GLY A 25 41.00 -35.14 13.28
CA GLY A 25 39.57 -34.78 13.43
C GLY A 25 39.30 -33.26 13.41
N ARG A 26 40.25 -32.44 13.88
CA ARG A 26 40.14 -30.97 13.84
C ARG A 26 40.43 -30.40 12.45
N ILE A 27 41.44 -30.92 11.76
CA ILE A 27 41.77 -30.49 10.39
C ILE A 27 40.65 -30.86 9.41
N THR A 28 40.01 -32.02 9.59
CA THR A 28 38.87 -32.45 8.77
C THR A 28 37.60 -31.65 9.06
N ALA A 29 37.36 -31.27 10.32
CA ALA A 29 36.25 -30.39 10.69
C ALA A 29 36.43 -28.96 10.16
N GLU A 30 37.62 -28.36 10.30
CA GLU A 30 37.93 -27.03 9.75
C GLU A 30 37.85 -27.02 8.20
N ALA A 31 38.30 -28.10 7.55
CA ALA A 31 38.15 -28.28 6.10
C ALA A 31 36.68 -28.44 5.68
N ALA A 32 35.84 -29.09 6.49
CA ALA A 32 34.40 -29.21 6.23
C ALA A 32 33.65 -27.89 6.46
N GLU A 33 33.99 -27.13 7.51
CA GLU A 33 33.43 -25.81 7.79
C GLU A 33 33.73 -24.81 6.67
N THR A 34 34.95 -24.85 6.12
CA THR A 34 35.34 -24.02 4.97
C THR A 34 34.64 -24.46 3.68
N ALA A 35 34.35 -25.75 3.51
CA ALA A 35 33.58 -26.28 2.37
C ALA A 35 32.11 -25.85 2.41
N GLU A 36 31.45 -25.93 3.56
CA GLU A 36 30.05 -25.49 3.71
C GLU A 36 29.89 -23.98 3.50
N LEU A 37 30.83 -23.19 4.01
CA LEU A 37 30.86 -21.75 3.76
C LEU A 37 31.04 -21.45 2.25
N ALA A 38 31.88 -22.22 1.55
CA ALA A 38 32.06 -22.07 0.11
C ALA A 38 30.79 -22.44 -0.67
N ASN A 39 30.07 -23.48 -0.26
CA ASN A 39 28.78 -23.86 -0.85
C ASN A 39 27.71 -22.79 -0.64
N TYR A 40 27.61 -22.23 0.57
CA TYR A 40 26.72 -21.12 0.86
C TYR A 40 27.05 -19.87 0.01
N ARG A 41 28.34 -19.55 -0.16
CA ARG A 41 28.76 -18.43 -1.04
C ARG A 41 28.35 -18.65 -2.49
N ARG A 42 28.44 -19.88 -3.00
CA ARG A 42 27.97 -20.23 -4.36
C ARG A 42 26.47 -20.02 -4.49
N TYR A 43 25.69 -20.60 -3.58
CA TYR A 43 24.22 -20.43 -3.53
C TYR A 43 23.81 -18.94 -3.49
N TYR A 44 24.46 -18.15 -2.63
CA TYR A 44 24.19 -16.73 -2.54
C TYR A 44 24.54 -15.97 -3.82
N GLY A 45 25.63 -16.36 -4.50
CA GLY A 45 26.01 -15.83 -5.81
C GLY A 45 24.96 -16.13 -6.87
N GLU A 46 24.52 -17.38 -6.97
CA GLU A 46 23.46 -17.82 -7.89
C GLU A 46 22.14 -17.09 -7.64
N LEU A 47 21.74 -16.94 -6.38
CA LEU A 47 20.54 -16.22 -6.01
C LEU A 47 20.62 -14.73 -6.39
N ARG A 48 21.78 -14.09 -6.16
CA ARG A 48 22.02 -12.71 -6.58
C ARG A 48 21.91 -12.56 -8.10
N ASP A 49 22.52 -13.48 -8.84
CA ASP A 49 22.51 -13.46 -10.30
C ASP A 49 21.09 -13.64 -10.84
N ALA A 50 20.33 -14.58 -10.29
CA ALA A 50 18.93 -14.82 -10.63
C ALA A 50 18.02 -13.61 -10.36
N ILE A 51 18.29 -12.84 -9.30
CA ILE A 51 17.58 -11.59 -9.01
C ILE A 51 17.98 -10.48 -9.98
N SER A 52 19.26 -10.39 -10.32
CA SER A 52 19.78 -9.36 -11.23
C SER A 52 19.35 -9.57 -12.68
N LYS A 53 19.23 -10.83 -13.09
CA LYS A 53 18.92 -11.27 -14.45
C LYS A 53 17.92 -12.42 -14.36
N PRO A 54 16.63 -12.12 -14.16
CA PRO A 54 15.59 -13.13 -14.09
C PRO A 54 15.49 -13.91 -15.41
N GLN A 55 15.83 -15.20 -15.37
CA GLN A 55 15.65 -16.10 -16.51
C GLN A 55 14.22 -16.65 -16.52
N GLU A 56 13.55 -16.55 -17.67
CA GLU A 56 12.16 -16.96 -17.82
C GLU A 56 11.94 -18.46 -17.53
N GLU A 57 12.92 -19.30 -17.87
CA GLU A 57 12.85 -20.75 -17.64
C GLU A 57 12.75 -21.13 -16.15
N ILE A 58 13.49 -20.43 -15.29
CA ILE A 58 13.48 -20.65 -13.84
C ILE A 58 12.15 -20.14 -13.28
N LEU A 59 11.70 -18.98 -13.74
CA LEU A 59 10.48 -18.33 -13.25
C LEU A 59 9.20 -19.11 -13.60
N ARG A 60 9.15 -19.73 -14.78
CA ARG A 60 8.03 -20.61 -15.18
C ARG A 60 7.85 -21.80 -14.24
N ARG A 61 8.90 -22.24 -13.54
CA ARG A 61 8.81 -23.31 -12.52
C ARG A 61 8.22 -22.83 -11.20
N SER A 62 8.15 -21.51 -10.98
CA SER A 62 7.62 -20.94 -9.74
C SER A 62 6.11 -21.11 -9.64
N PRO A 63 5.58 -21.85 -8.65
CA PRO A 63 4.14 -22.00 -8.47
C PRO A 63 3.47 -20.67 -8.05
N GLU A 64 4.15 -19.85 -7.25
CA GLU A 64 3.63 -18.57 -6.75
C GLU A 64 3.39 -17.57 -7.89
N LEU A 65 4.34 -17.44 -8.81
CA LEU A 65 4.19 -16.57 -9.98
C LEU A 65 3.11 -17.08 -10.93
N ASN A 66 3.07 -18.38 -11.20
CA ASN A 66 2.06 -18.98 -12.07
C ASN A 66 0.64 -18.80 -11.51
N THR A 67 0.46 -19.05 -10.21
CA THR A 67 -0.84 -18.90 -9.56
C THR A 67 -1.27 -17.45 -9.51
N LEU A 68 -0.36 -16.51 -9.26
CA LEU A 68 -0.67 -15.08 -9.25
C LEU A 68 -1.01 -14.57 -10.66
N HIS A 69 -0.25 -14.97 -11.68
CA HIS A 69 -0.51 -14.60 -13.08
C HIS A 69 -1.92 -15.03 -13.51
N ARG A 70 -2.29 -16.29 -13.24
CA ARG A 70 -3.63 -16.82 -13.56
C ARG A 70 -4.74 -16.19 -12.72
N ARG A 71 -4.51 -15.98 -11.42
CA ARG A 71 -5.52 -15.40 -10.50
C ARG A 71 -5.93 -14.00 -10.93
N LEU A 72 -4.95 -13.20 -11.37
CA LEU A 72 -5.17 -11.83 -11.86
C LEU A 72 -5.60 -11.77 -13.32
N SER A 73 -5.74 -12.93 -13.99
CA SER A 73 -6.05 -13.02 -15.43
C SER A 73 -5.15 -12.12 -16.28
N LEU A 74 -3.84 -12.13 -16.00
CA LEU A 74 -2.90 -11.27 -16.71
C LEU A 74 -2.70 -11.75 -18.17
N PRO A 75 -2.46 -10.83 -19.11
CA PRO A 75 -2.17 -11.16 -20.50
C PRO A 75 -0.92 -12.04 -20.64
N GLU A 76 -0.85 -12.83 -21.72
CA GLU A 76 0.32 -13.68 -22.00
C GLU A 76 1.56 -12.84 -22.35
N GLU A 77 1.35 -11.62 -22.87
CA GLU A 77 2.39 -10.61 -23.12
C GLU A 77 3.08 -10.15 -21.82
N PHE A 78 2.42 -10.33 -20.68
CA PHE A 78 2.98 -10.03 -19.37
C PHE A 78 3.82 -11.21 -18.86
N GLY A 79 5.12 -11.19 -19.22
CA GLY A 79 6.08 -12.23 -18.86
C GLY A 79 6.33 -12.38 -17.34
N PHE A 80 6.76 -13.57 -16.93
CA PHE A 80 7.03 -13.88 -15.53
C PHE A 80 8.25 -13.11 -15.00
N SER A 81 9.21 -12.78 -15.85
CA SER A 81 10.33 -11.89 -15.53
C SER A 81 9.86 -10.48 -15.13
N THR A 82 8.90 -9.91 -15.84
CA THR A 82 8.26 -8.64 -15.45
C THR A 82 7.55 -8.78 -14.11
N LEU A 83 6.79 -9.87 -13.92
CA LEU A 83 6.08 -10.11 -12.66
C LEU A 83 7.04 -10.23 -11.46
N SER A 84 8.11 -11.00 -11.61
CA SER A 84 9.15 -11.15 -10.60
C SER A 84 9.82 -9.80 -10.30
N ARG A 85 10.06 -8.98 -11.33
CA ARG A 85 10.57 -7.62 -11.17
C ARG A 85 9.60 -6.74 -10.37
N CYS A 86 8.29 -6.82 -10.62
CA CYS A 86 7.29 -6.07 -9.85
C CYS A 86 7.35 -6.37 -8.34
N LEU A 87 7.71 -7.61 -7.98
CA LEU A 87 7.89 -8.08 -6.60
C LEU A 87 9.27 -7.77 -6.01
N THR A 88 10.15 -7.07 -6.74
CA THR A 88 11.49 -6.71 -6.27
C THR A 88 11.57 -5.23 -5.91
N CYS A 89 11.49 -4.91 -4.62
CA CYS A 89 11.55 -3.54 -4.13
C CYS A 89 12.99 -3.01 -4.07
N ARG A 90 13.21 -1.72 -4.38
CA ARG A 90 14.51 -1.05 -4.21
C ARG A 90 15.02 -1.07 -2.77
N SER A 91 14.11 -1.08 -1.81
CA SER A 91 14.42 -1.20 -0.40
C SER A 91 15.07 -2.53 -0.04
N SER A 92 15.14 -3.53 -0.93
CA SER A 92 15.92 -4.77 -0.76
C SER A 92 17.42 -4.55 -0.49
N LYS A 93 17.95 -3.35 -0.75
CA LYS A 93 19.34 -3.03 -0.48
C LYS A 93 19.58 -2.82 1.01
N LEU A 94 20.72 -3.32 1.47
CA LEU A 94 21.18 -3.12 2.83
C LEU A 94 21.31 -1.61 3.14
N PRO A 95 20.75 -1.10 4.25
CA PRO A 95 20.99 0.27 4.66
C PRO A 95 22.48 0.47 5.00
N GLU A 96 23.02 1.62 4.62
CA GLU A 96 24.41 2.01 4.93
C GLU A 96 24.60 2.23 6.43
N ASP A 97 23.54 2.65 7.12
CA ASP A 97 23.49 2.82 8.58
C ASP A 97 23.47 1.45 9.28
N LYS A 98 24.65 0.91 9.57
CA LYS A 98 24.85 -0.26 10.44
C LYS A 98 24.59 0.12 11.91
N THR A 99 23.39 0.57 12.24
CA THR A 99 22.99 0.66 13.65
C THR A 99 23.05 -0.74 14.24
N GLY A 100 23.57 -0.91 15.46
CA GLY A 100 23.97 -2.20 16.07
C GLY A 100 22.86 -3.23 16.32
N LEU A 101 21.71 -3.13 15.65
CA LEU A 101 20.72 -4.18 15.55
C LEU A 101 21.28 -5.29 14.65
N GLN A 102 21.31 -6.52 15.15
CA GLN A 102 21.70 -7.69 14.36
C GLN A 102 20.68 -7.90 13.25
N PHE A 103 21.08 -7.59 12.01
CA PHE A 103 20.22 -7.75 10.84
C PHE A 103 20.49 -9.11 10.19
N SER A 104 19.69 -10.13 10.49
CA SER A 104 19.56 -11.26 9.57
C SER A 104 18.77 -10.78 8.35
N THR A 105 19.50 -10.41 7.30
CA THR A 105 18.90 -9.79 6.12
C THR A 105 18.18 -10.84 5.30
N VAL A 106 16.91 -10.57 5.05
CA VAL A 106 16.05 -11.38 4.19
C VAL A 106 16.29 -11.12 2.69
N PRO A 107 16.49 -9.86 2.21
CA PRO A 107 16.73 -9.65 0.80
C PRO A 107 18.21 -9.74 0.42
N VAL A 108 18.45 -10.26 -0.78
CA VAL A 108 19.75 -10.18 -1.48
C VAL A 108 19.82 -8.86 -2.24
N GLN A 109 20.99 -8.24 -2.25
CA GLN A 109 21.24 -7.02 -3.02
C GLN A 109 21.14 -7.30 -4.54
N GLY A 110 20.05 -6.85 -5.17
CA GLY A 110 19.88 -6.88 -6.62
C GLY A 110 20.53 -5.70 -7.35
N SER A 111 20.57 -5.79 -8.68
CA SER A 111 21.02 -4.70 -9.56
C SER A 111 20.12 -3.47 -9.41
N HIS A 112 20.70 -2.27 -9.47
CA HIS A 112 19.93 -1.01 -9.43
C HIS A 112 18.96 -0.87 -10.62
N MET A 113 19.25 -1.51 -11.74
CA MET A 113 18.46 -1.39 -12.97
C MET A 113 17.23 -2.31 -13.02
N CYS A 114 17.15 -3.30 -12.14
CA CYS A 114 16.14 -4.37 -12.17
C CYS A 114 15.29 -4.37 -10.90
N ASP A 115 14.75 -3.20 -10.53
CA ASP A 115 13.79 -3.05 -9.44
C ASP A 115 12.41 -2.59 -9.94
N ASN A 116 11.44 -2.57 -9.02
CA ASN A 116 10.08 -2.11 -9.27
C ASN A 116 9.90 -0.60 -9.14
N HIS A 117 10.96 0.18 -8.87
CA HIS A 117 10.83 1.59 -8.50
C HIS A 117 10.22 2.43 -9.64
N GLY A 118 10.73 2.28 -10.87
CA GLY A 118 10.22 3.00 -12.04
C GLY A 118 8.77 2.59 -12.39
N LEU A 119 8.49 1.30 -12.39
CA LEU A 119 7.15 0.76 -12.66
C LEU A 119 6.13 1.22 -11.61
N ASN A 120 6.54 1.29 -10.33
CA ASN A 120 5.70 1.81 -9.26
C ASN A 120 5.33 3.29 -9.48
N ILE A 121 6.29 4.15 -9.83
CA ILE A 121 6.00 5.58 -10.08
C ILE A 121 4.99 5.71 -11.22
N PHE A 122 5.21 4.96 -12.29
CA PHE A 122 4.34 4.98 -13.45
C PHE A 122 2.94 4.45 -13.13
N GLY A 123 2.84 3.32 -12.44
CA GLY A 123 1.56 2.76 -11.99
C GLY A 123 0.81 3.68 -11.01
N LYS A 124 1.53 4.40 -10.14
CA LYS A 124 0.94 5.44 -9.29
C LYS A 124 0.32 6.55 -10.14
N ASN A 125 1.03 7.03 -11.16
CA ASN A 125 0.52 8.08 -12.05
C ASN A 125 -0.74 7.62 -12.81
N ILE A 126 -0.76 6.38 -13.32
CA ILE A 126 -1.95 5.81 -13.98
C ILE A 126 -3.12 5.75 -13.01
N LEU A 127 -2.92 5.19 -11.81
CA LEU A 127 -3.96 5.08 -10.79
C LEU A 127 -4.51 6.45 -10.41
N SER A 128 -3.63 7.41 -10.09
CA SER A 128 -4.02 8.77 -9.73
C SER A 128 -4.79 9.45 -10.86
N HIS A 129 -4.35 9.29 -12.12
CA HIS A 129 -5.05 9.88 -13.26
C HIS A 129 -6.44 9.26 -13.45
N TYR A 130 -6.51 7.94 -13.57
CA TYR A 130 -7.72 7.24 -13.97
C TYR A 130 -8.79 7.23 -12.87
N VAL A 131 -8.42 7.00 -11.61
CA VAL A 131 -9.36 7.03 -10.49
C VAL A 131 -9.93 8.44 -10.29
N THR A 132 -9.07 9.47 -10.33
CA THR A 132 -9.54 10.86 -10.22
C THR A 132 -10.48 11.22 -11.36
N ARG A 133 -10.12 10.84 -12.59
CA ARG A 133 -10.97 11.03 -13.77
C ARG A 133 -12.33 10.38 -13.59
N ARG A 134 -12.37 9.10 -13.19
CA ARG A 134 -13.63 8.36 -13.01
C ARG A 134 -14.51 8.97 -11.92
N LEU A 135 -13.90 9.47 -10.84
CA LEU A 135 -14.64 10.16 -9.77
C LEU A 135 -15.24 11.48 -10.22
N ILE A 136 -14.51 12.28 -11.02
CA ILE A 136 -15.02 13.54 -11.58
C ILE A 136 -16.11 13.28 -12.62
N GLU A 137 -15.94 12.26 -13.48
CA GLU A 137 -16.97 11.85 -14.44
C GLU A 137 -18.26 11.42 -13.71
N LYS A 138 -18.13 10.70 -12.59
CA LYS A 138 -19.28 10.24 -11.80
C LYS A 138 -19.92 11.38 -11.00
N MET A 139 -19.13 12.17 -10.29
CA MET A 139 -19.56 13.24 -9.38
C MET A 139 -18.81 14.55 -9.71
N PRO A 140 -19.29 15.35 -10.68
CA PRO A 140 -18.56 16.51 -11.19
C PRO A 140 -18.46 17.68 -10.21
N ARG A 141 -19.33 17.73 -9.20
CA ARG A 141 -19.42 18.83 -8.22
C ARG A 141 -18.69 18.53 -6.92
N LEU A 142 -17.90 17.46 -6.86
CA LEU A 142 -17.29 17.03 -5.61
C LEU A 142 -16.25 18.06 -5.12
N PRO A 143 -16.33 18.54 -3.86
CA PRO A 143 -15.33 19.46 -3.32
C PRO A 143 -13.93 18.85 -3.34
N THR A 144 -12.90 19.65 -3.64
CA THR A 144 -11.52 19.18 -3.78
C THR A 144 -11.01 18.36 -2.58
N PRO A 145 -11.25 18.76 -1.31
CA PRO A 145 -10.83 17.95 -0.16
C PRO A 145 -11.50 16.57 -0.11
N VAL A 146 -12.79 16.52 -0.48
CA VAL A 146 -13.57 15.28 -0.50
C VAL A 146 -13.14 14.39 -1.67
N LEU A 147 -12.84 14.98 -2.82
CA LEU A 147 -12.27 14.28 -3.97
C LEU A 147 -10.93 13.64 -3.61
N ASN A 148 -10.03 14.38 -2.96
CA ASN A 148 -8.74 13.84 -2.52
C ASN A 148 -8.91 12.69 -1.52
N ALA A 149 -9.81 12.84 -0.54
CA ALA A 149 -10.13 11.78 0.41
C ALA A 149 -10.75 10.55 -0.28
N ALA A 150 -11.59 10.74 -1.30
CA ALA A 150 -12.16 9.66 -2.08
C ALA A 150 -11.09 8.93 -2.90
N VAL A 151 -10.19 9.66 -3.56
CA VAL A 151 -9.05 9.09 -4.27
C VAL A 151 -8.18 8.28 -3.30
N ASP A 152 -7.82 8.85 -2.14
CA ASP A 152 -7.04 8.15 -1.12
C ASP A 152 -7.77 6.91 -0.56
N ALA A 153 -9.10 6.94 -0.45
CA ALA A 153 -9.88 5.79 -0.02
C ALA A 153 -9.88 4.64 -1.06
N TYR A 154 -9.66 4.92 -2.34
CA TYR A 154 -9.49 3.91 -3.38
C TYR A 154 -8.03 3.44 -3.55
N ILE A 155 -7.08 4.37 -3.61
CA ILE A 155 -5.67 4.10 -4.00
C ILE A 155 -4.64 4.40 -2.89
N GLY A 156 -5.10 4.65 -1.67
CA GLY A 156 -4.25 4.85 -0.51
C GLY A 156 -3.35 3.63 -0.24
N GLU A 157 -2.18 3.88 0.33
CA GLU A 157 -1.22 2.83 0.68
C GLU A 157 -1.82 1.64 1.46
N PRO A 158 -2.58 1.83 2.55
CA PRO A 158 -3.15 0.68 3.28
C PRO A 158 -4.16 -0.11 2.43
N VAL A 159 -4.88 0.56 1.54
CA VAL A 159 -5.86 -0.07 0.65
C VAL A 159 -5.17 -0.93 -0.39
N LEU A 160 -4.14 -0.38 -1.05
CA LEU A 160 -3.33 -1.14 -2.01
C LEU A 160 -2.59 -2.29 -1.33
N ALA A 161 -2.12 -2.12 -0.10
CA ALA A 161 -1.52 -3.19 0.68
C ALA A 161 -2.53 -4.32 0.95
N HIS A 162 -3.77 -3.99 1.34
CA HIS A 162 -4.82 -4.97 1.49
C HIS A 162 -5.16 -5.67 0.17
N ILE A 163 -5.19 -4.94 -0.95
CA ILE A 163 -5.42 -5.51 -2.28
C ILE A 163 -4.31 -6.51 -2.64
N GLY A 164 -3.04 -6.15 -2.46
CA GLY A 164 -1.92 -7.06 -2.71
C GLY A 164 -1.98 -8.32 -1.82
N LYS A 165 -2.39 -8.18 -0.56
CA LYS A 165 -2.67 -9.33 0.33
C LYS A 165 -3.81 -10.20 -0.20
N SER A 166 -4.91 -9.60 -0.68
CA SER A 166 -6.04 -10.34 -1.28
C SER A 166 -5.65 -11.06 -2.58
N TRP A 167 -4.69 -10.51 -3.32
CA TRP A 167 -4.10 -11.15 -4.50
C TRP A 167 -3.19 -12.32 -4.14
N GLY A 168 -2.89 -12.55 -2.86
CA GLY A 168 -2.01 -13.60 -2.37
C GLY A 168 -0.53 -13.34 -2.62
N ILE A 169 -0.12 -12.07 -2.67
CA ILE A 169 1.31 -11.72 -2.67
C ILE A 169 1.87 -11.97 -1.26
N GLU A 170 2.78 -12.91 -1.14
CA GLU A 170 3.46 -13.23 0.11
C GLU A 170 4.79 -12.49 0.23
N PHE A 171 5.18 -12.19 1.47
CA PHE A 171 6.47 -11.58 1.76
C PHE A 171 7.53 -12.66 1.96
N GLU A 172 8.74 -12.41 1.48
CA GLU A 172 9.89 -13.20 1.93
C GLU A 172 10.11 -12.95 3.43
N ARG A 173 10.03 -13.99 4.26
CA ARG A 173 10.25 -13.90 5.72
C ARG A 173 11.50 -14.64 6.15
N SER A 174 11.87 -15.69 5.42
CA SER A 174 13.01 -16.55 5.67
C SER A 174 14.32 -15.83 5.46
N THR A 175 15.29 -16.07 6.33
CA THR A 175 16.64 -15.56 6.10
C THR A 175 17.28 -16.29 4.91
N ILE A 176 18.30 -15.70 4.31
CA ILE A 176 19.04 -16.36 3.21
C ILE A 176 19.65 -17.69 3.69
N MET A 177 20.13 -17.73 4.94
CA MET A 177 20.73 -18.92 5.55
C MET A 177 19.70 -20.04 5.72
N ASP A 178 18.50 -19.74 6.22
CA ASP A 178 17.45 -20.75 6.41
C ASP A 178 17.03 -21.39 5.08
N ARG A 179 17.02 -20.60 3.99
CA ARG A 179 16.72 -21.11 2.64
C ARG A 179 17.80 -22.04 2.11
N TYR A 180 19.07 -21.71 2.36
CA TYR A 180 20.18 -22.59 2.02
C TYR A 180 20.09 -23.91 2.79
N LEU A 181 19.86 -23.84 4.11
CA LEU A 181 19.76 -25.02 4.98
C LEU A 181 18.56 -25.90 4.63
N SER A 182 17.43 -25.30 4.24
CA SER A 182 16.24 -26.02 3.76
C SER A 182 16.34 -26.46 2.30
N GLN A 183 17.42 -26.10 1.60
CA GLN A 183 17.63 -26.37 0.18
C GLN A 183 16.46 -25.88 -0.70
N GLU A 184 15.91 -24.71 -0.36
CA GLU A 184 14.81 -24.11 -1.11
C GLU A 184 15.27 -23.74 -2.54
N PRO A 185 14.51 -24.13 -3.58
CA PRO A 185 14.83 -23.75 -4.93
C PRO A 185 14.66 -22.24 -5.17
N LEU A 186 15.53 -21.66 -6.00
CA LEU A 186 15.60 -20.23 -6.28
C LEU A 186 14.26 -19.64 -6.78
N TYR A 187 13.49 -20.39 -7.56
CA TYR A 187 12.25 -19.92 -8.16
C TYR A 187 11.14 -19.57 -7.13
N LEU A 188 11.19 -20.12 -5.92
CA LEU A 188 10.26 -19.76 -4.85
C LEU A 188 10.58 -18.36 -4.31
N THR A 189 11.85 -18.09 -4.03
CA THR A 189 12.29 -16.75 -3.63
C THR A 189 11.94 -15.68 -4.68
N LEU A 190 12.00 -16.02 -5.97
CA LEU A 190 11.67 -15.10 -7.06
C LEU A 190 10.15 -14.81 -7.17
N GLY A 191 9.30 -15.66 -6.56
CA GLY A 191 7.85 -15.51 -6.49
C GLY A 191 7.34 -14.73 -5.29
N LYS A 192 8.19 -14.55 -4.27
CA LYS A 192 7.87 -13.77 -3.06
C LYS A 192 8.23 -12.29 -3.22
N LEU A 193 7.50 -11.44 -2.50
CA LEU A 193 7.78 -10.01 -2.38
C LEU A 193 9.06 -9.78 -1.58
N ARG A 194 10.04 -9.16 -2.24
CA ARG A 194 11.39 -8.93 -1.72
C ARG A 194 11.57 -7.46 -1.39
N PHE A 195 11.73 -7.16 -0.11
CA PHE A 195 12.05 -5.85 0.41
C PHE A 195 12.86 -6.00 1.69
N TYR A 196 13.42 -4.91 2.21
CA TYR A 196 14.05 -4.95 3.53
C TYR A 196 13.00 -5.05 4.63
N ASN A 197 12.79 -6.26 5.13
CA ASN A 197 12.15 -6.49 6.41
C ASN A 197 13.20 -6.81 7.47
N ASN A 198 13.07 -6.17 8.62
CA ASN A 198 13.82 -6.57 9.80
C ASN A 198 13.03 -7.73 10.42
N THR A 199 13.65 -8.91 10.54
CA THR A 199 12.99 -10.10 11.12
C THR A 199 12.63 -9.89 12.59
N MET A 200 13.40 -9.07 13.30
CA MET A 200 13.21 -8.68 14.70
C MET A 200 12.24 -7.50 14.86
N LYS A 201 11.21 -7.37 14.00
CA LYS A 201 10.30 -6.21 14.05
C LYS A 201 9.41 -6.19 15.30
N GLU A 202 9.04 -7.36 15.79
CA GLU A 202 8.17 -7.54 16.95
C GLU A 202 8.66 -8.74 17.75
N THR A 203 9.56 -8.50 18.69
CA THR A 203 9.94 -9.47 19.72
C THR A 203 9.68 -8.82 21.06
N ASP A 204 8.99 -9.53 21.96
CA ASP A 204 8.69 -9.07 23.33
C ASP A 204 7.97 -7.71 23.39
N GLY A 205 7.10 -7.42 22.41
CA GLY A 205 6.34 -6.16 22.34
C GLY A 205 7.18 -4.93 21.98
N ILE A 206 8.46 -5.10 21.64
CA ILE A 206 9.34 -4.02 21.20
C ILE A 206 9.23 -3.90 19.68
N GLN A 207 8.79 -2.73 19.21
CA GLN A 207 8.73 -2.38 17.79
C GLN A 207 9.81 -1.37 17.42
N VAL A 208 10.63 -1.71 16.42
CA VAL A 208 11.58 -0.76 15.84
C VAL A 208 10.87 0.09 14.79
N ILE A 209 10.70 1.38 15.09
CA ILE A 209 10.11 2.33 14.15
C ILE A 209 11.15 2.69 13.08
N LEU A 210 10.96 2.14 11.89
CA LEU A 210 11.75 2.45 10.70
C LEU A 210 11.00 3.46 9.83
N LYS A 211 11.73 4.19 8.97
CA LYS A 211 11.13 5.06 7.94
C LYS A 211 10.12 4.30 7.07
N GLU A 212 9.08 4.99 6.62
CA GLU A 212 7.92 4.45 5.87
C GLU A 212 8.30 3.52 4.71
N ASN A 213 9.37 3.85 3.97
CA ASN A 213 9.87 3.06 2.83
C ASN A 213 10.34 1.63 3.18
N LYS A 214 10.31 1.23 4.47
CA LYS A 214 10.68 -0.09 4.99
C LYS A 214 9.50 -0.82 5.66
N SER A 215 8.28 -0.31 5.50
CA SER A 215 7.07 -0.98 5.99
C SER A 215 6.63 -2.10 5.03
N PRO A 216 6.04 -3.20 5.55
CA PRO A 216 5.52 -4.28 4.70
C PRO A 216 4.35 -3.82 3.84
N ASP A 217 3.50 -2.94 4.37
CA ASP A 217 2.34 -2.40 3.66
C ASP A 217 2.78 -1.48 2.52
N SER A 218 3.82 -0.68 2.72
CA SER A 218 4.42 0.14 1.65
C SER A 218 4.96 -0.75 0.54
N ALA A 219 5.73 -1.80 0.87
CA ALA A 219 6.26 -2.74 -0.12
C ALA A 219 5.14 -3.44 -0.92
N MET A 220 4.03 -3.78 -0.27
CA MET A 220 2.87 -4.36 -0.93
C MET A 220 2.20 -3.36 -1.87
N ALA A 221 2.02 -2.11 -1.45
CA ALA A 221 1.46 -1.06 -2.29
C ALA A 221 2.36 -0.75 -3.50
N LEU A 222 3.69 -0.76 -3.32
CA LEU A 222 4.66 -0.63 -4.42
C LEU A 222 4.51 -1.78 -5.43
N ALA A 223 4.33 -3.02 -4.96
CA ALA A 223 4.14 -4.18 -5.83
C ALA A 223 2.85 -4.07 -6.65
N VAL A 224 1.73 -3.70 -6.03
CA VAL A 224 0.44 -3.51 -6.74
C VAL A 224 0.56 -2.42 -7.81
N ARG A 225 1.13 -1.26 -7.46
CA ARG A 225 1.39 -0.17 -8.42
C ARG A 225 2.31 -0.65 -9.56
N SER A 226 3.35 -1.40 -9.22
CA SER A 226 4.29 -1.93 -10.21
C SER A 226 3.67 -2.98 -11.13
N ILE A 227 2.69 -3.77 -10.68
CA ILE A 227 1.96 -4.72 -11.53
C ILE A 227 1.13 -3.94 -12.56
N ILE A 228 0.43 -2.89 -12.14
CA ILE A 228 -0.34 -2.01 -13.04
C ILE A 228 0.58 -1.30 -14.05
N GLY A 229 1.71 -0.75 -13.57
CA GLY A 229 2.70 -0.12 -14.45
C GLY A 229 3.34 -1.11 -15.42
N GLY A 230 3.59 -2.35 -14.96
CA GLY A 230 4.11 -3.43 -15.79
C GLY A 230 3.09 -3.93 -16.82
N LEU A 231 1.81 -3.99 -16.46
CA LEU A 231 0.72 -4.37 -17.36
C LEU A 231 0.68 -3.45 -18.58
N TRP A 232 0.74 -2.14 -18.34
CA TRP A 232 0.85 -1.16 -19.42
C TRP A 232 2.16 -1.33 -20.20
N ALA A 233 3.29 -1.56 -19.54
CA ALA A 233 4.58 -1.71 -20.23
C ALA A 233 4.62 -2.94 -21.17
N SER A 234 3.92 -4.01 -20.81
CA SER A 234 3.80 -5.22 -21.63
C SER A 234 2.79 -5.08 -22.77
N THR A 235 1.61 -4.52 -22.50
CA THR A 235 0.51 -4.46 -23.49
C THR A 235 0.54 -3.21 -24.36
N GLN A 236 1.11 -2.11 -23.86
CA GLN A 236 1.07 -0.76 -24.44
C GLN A 236 -0.36 -0.24 -24.71
N ASP A 237 -1.37 -0.86 -24.10
CA ASP A 237 -2.77 -0.49 -24.25
C ASP A 237 -3.36 0.02 -22.93
N PHE A 238 -3.88 1.25 -22.95
CA PHE A 238 -4.52 1.83 -21.78
C PHE A 238 -5.90 1.23 -21.50
N GLN A 239 -6.63 0.73 -22.50
CA GLN A 239 -7.97 0.18 -22.28
C GLN A 239 -7.92 -1.08 -21.42
N THR A 240 -7.00 -1.98 -21.72
CA THR A 240 -6.75 -3.19 -20.92
C THR A 240 -6.39 -2.83 -19.47
N VAL A 241 -5.55 -1.80 -19.27
CA VAL A 241 -5.13 -1.34 -17.94
C VAL A 241 -6.29 -0.70 -17.18
N TYR A 242 -7.10 0.13 -17.84
CA TYR A 242 -8.27 0.77 -17.25
C TYR A 242 -9.31 -0.25 -16.83
N LYS A 243 -9.62 -1.24 -17.68
CA LYS A 243 -10.49 -2.35 -17.33
C LYS A 243 -9.97 -3.11 -16.09
N PHE A 244 -8.66 -3.40 -16.05
CA PHE A 244 -8.06 -4.04 -14.89
C PHE A 244 -8.24 -3.20 -13.60
N ILE A 245 -8.07 -1.87 -13.68
CA ILE A 245 -8.29 -0.96 -12.55
C ILE A 245 -9.78 -0.90 -12.16
N GLU A 246 -10.70 -0.94 -13.12
CA GLU A 246 -12.14 -1.01 -12.85
C GLU A 246 -12.49 -2.28 -12.06
N ASP A 247 -12.02 -3.42 -12.54
CA ASP A 247 -12.32 -4.73 -11.95
C ASP A 247 -11.73 -4.90 -10.53
N HIS A 248 -10.54 -4.36 -10.26
CA HIS A 248 -9.80 -4.61 -9.01
C HIS A 248 -9.81 -3.44 -8.01
N ILE A 249 -9.88 -2.20 -8.47
CA ILE A 249 -9.80 -1.01 -7.62
C ILE A 249 -11.17 -0.34 -7.47
N LEU A 250 -11.81 0.00 -8.59
CA LEU A 250 -13.07 0.76 -8.59
C LEU A 250 -14.31 -0.10 -8.29
N SER A 251 -14.20 -1.42 -8.38
CA SER A 251 -15.24 -2.37 -7.96
C SER A 251 -15.54 -2.31 -6.46
N ARG A 252 -14.67 -1.68 -5.67
CA ARG A 252 -14.85 -1.48 -4.22
C ARG A 252 -15.93 -0.44 -3.94
N LYS A 253 -16.77 -0.71 -2.93
CA LYS A 253 -17.81 0.23 -2.50
C LYS A 253 -17.23 1.35 -1.63
N LEU A 254 -17.38 2.59 -2.10
CA LEU A 254 -17.15 3.81 -1.32
C LEU A 254 -18.47 4.57 -1.20
N ASP A 255 -18.83 4.94 0.03
CA ASP A 255 -19.99 5.81 0.29
C ASP A 255 -19.50 7.27 0.40
N PRO A 256 -19.74 8.12 -0.62
CA PRO A 256 -19.22 9.49 -0.63
C PRO A 256 -19.80 10.33 0.49
N THR A 257 -21.02 10.04 0.96
CA THR A 257 -21.70 10.77 2.02
C THR A 257 -20.91 10.78 3.33
N ARG A 258 -20.10 9.74 3.58
CA ARG A 258 -19.28 9.61 4.81
C ARG A 258 -17.99 10.43 4.77
N LEU A 259 -17.62 10.98 3.62
CA LEU A 259 -16.41 11.77 3.46
C LEU A 259 -16.64 13.26 3.76
N PHE A 260 -17.89 13.69 3.88
CA PHE A 260 -18.22 15.08 4.13
C PHE A 260 -18.19 15.42 5.62
N GLN A 261 -17.57 16.56 5.93
CA GLN A 261 -17.67 17.22 7.22
C GLN A 261 -17.95 18.70 6.98
N PHE A 262 -19.14 19.15 7.38
CA PHE A 262 -19.55 20.55 7.23
C PHE A 262 -19.36 21.30 8.56
N GLU A 263 -18.87 22.54 8.49
CA GLU A 263 -18.76 23.42 9.66
C GLU A 263 -20.02 24.29 9.82
N GLN A 264 -20.39 25.04 8.78
CA GLN A 264 -21.51 25.98 8.79
C GLN A 264 -22.46 25.75 7.60
N PRO A 265 -23.19 24.62 7.55
CA PRO A 265 -23.94 24.19 6.36
C PRO A 265 -25.04 25.18 5.96
N THR A 266 -25.67 25.88 6.91
CA THR A 266 -26.71 26.87 6.61
C THR A 266 -26.16 28.11 5.89
N ARG A 267 -24.93 28.52 6.22
CA ARG A 267 -24.28 29.69 5.62
C ARG A 267 -23.80 29.34 4.21
N GLU A 268 -23.20 28.16 4.07
CA GLU A 268 -22.79 27.61 2.79
C GLU A 268 -23.96 27.44 1.83
N LEU A 269 -25.07 26.85 2.28
CA LEU A 269 -26.28 26.69 1.46
C LEU A 269 -26.86 28.05 1.02
N ALA A 270 -26.82 29.07 1.87
CA ALA A 270 -27.28 30.41 1.50
C ALA A 270 -26.38 31.06 0.44
N THR A 271 -25.07 30.85 0.53
CA THR A 271 -24.12 31.32 -0.49
C THR A 271 -24.31 30.54 -1.80
N LEU A 272 -24.54 29.23 -1.74
CA LEU A 272 -24.86 28.40 -2.90
C LEU A 272 -26.12 28.91 -3.60
N CYS A 273 -27.23 29.09 -2.88
CA CYS A 273 -28.47 29.60 -3.45
C CYS A 273 -28.26 30.98 -4.11
N ARG A 274 -27.48 31.86 -3.48
CA ARG A 274 -27.15 33.18 -4.05
C ARG A 274 -26.36 33.05 -5.36
N ARG A 275 -25.38 32.12 -5.41
CA ARG A 275 -24.54 31.88 -6.59
C ARG A 275 -25.35 31.35 -7.76
N GLU A 276 -26.26 30.41 -7.50
CA GLU A 276 -27.10 29.79 -8.53
C GLU A 276 -28.35 30.63 -8.88
N GLY A 277 -28.51 31.83 -8.31
CA GLY A 277 -29.66 32.70 -8.55
C GLY A 277 -30.99 32.19 -7.96
N LEU A 278 -30.92 31.26 -7.01
CA LEU A 278 -32.07 30.70 -6.30
C LEU A 278 -32.57 31.64 -5.19
N ALA A 279 -33.85 31.52 -4.84
CA ALA A 279 -34.41 32.25 -3.71
C ALA A 279 -33.69 31.89 -2.40
N ARG A 280 -33.69 32.81 -1.44
CA ARG A 280 -33.04 32.61 -0.14
C ARG A 280 -33.59 31.34 0.53
N PRO A 281 -32.74 30.42 1.01
CA PRO A 281 -33.20 29.19 1.64
C PRO A 281 -33.84 29.48 3.01
N ILE A 282 -35.05 28.98 3.21
CA ILE A 282 -35.84 29.12 4.44
C ILE A 282 -36.12 27.73 5.00
N SER A 283 -35.74 27.50 6.26
CA SER A 283 -36.03 26.26 6.98
C SER A 283 -37.44 26.33 7.58
N LYS A 284 -38.30 25.36 7.24
CA LYS A 284 -39.68 25.24 7.73
C LYS A 284 -39.85 23.92 8.49
N LEU A 285 -40.62 23.94 9.57
CA LEU A 285 -40.98 22.73 10.31
C LEU A 285 -42.07 21.98 9.51
N LEU A 286 -41.80 20.73 9.19
CA LEU A 286 -42.71 19.86 8.44
C LEU A 286 -43.59 19.04 9.37
N ALA A 287 -42.96 18.42 10.38
CA ALA A 287 -43.63 17.62 11.37
C ALA A 287 -42.87 17.70 12.70
N GLU A 288 -43.59 17.51 13.80
CA GLU A 288 -42.98 17.38 15.11
C GLU A 288 -43.72 16.38 15.98
N SER A 289 -42.96 15.70 16.84
CA SER A 289 -43.51 14.80 17.84
C SER A 289 -42.70 14.89 19.13
N GLY A 290 -43.39 14.77 20.27
CA GLY A 290 -42.75 14.67 21.57
C GLY A 290 -41.94 15.89 22.00
N ARG A 291 -42.32 17.12 21.60
CA ARG A 291 -41.59 18.38 21.87
C ARG A 291 -41.11 18.53 23.32
N LEU A 292 -41.94 18.12 24.29
CA LEU A 292 -41.65 18.21 25.73
C LEU A 292 -41.17 16.88 26.34
N SER A 293 -40.67 15.97 25.50
CA SER A 293 -40.11 14.68 25.93
C SER A 293 -38.58 14.73 25.97
N LYS A 294 -37.95 13.66 26.48
CA LYS A 294 -36.50 13.51 26.48
C LYS A 294 -35.91 13.32 25.08
N ALA A 295 -36.69 12.75 24.16
CA ALA A 295 -36.28 12.42 22.80
C ALA A 295 -37.33 12.94 21.79
N PRO A 296 -37.48 14.27 21.66
CA PRO A 296 -38.34 14.86 20.65
C PRO A 296 -37.81 14.53 19.25
N VAL A 297 -38.70 14.58 18.25
CA VAL A 297 -38.33 14.45 16.85
C VAL A 297 -38.90 15.65 16.10
N PHE A 298 -38.02 16.46 15.54
CA PHE A 298 -38.37 17.57 14.66
C PHE A 298 -37.93 17.25 13.25
N ILE A 299 -38.85 17.32 12.29
CA ILE A 299 -38.57 17.16 10.87
C ILE A 299 -38.63 18.56 10.24
N VAL A 300 -37.52 18.99 9.66
CA VAL A 300 -37.35 20.32 9.05
C VAL A 300 -36.98 20.15 7.58
N GLY A 301 -37.67 20.90 6.72
CA GLY A 301 -37.34 21.03 5.30
C GLY A 301 -36.72 22.38 5.01
N VAL A 302 -35.69 22.44 4.16
CA VAL A 302 -35.17 23.70 3.62
C VAL A 302 -35.78 23.95 2.25
N PHE A 303 -36.44 25.09 2.09
CA PHE A 303 -37.11 25.49 0.87
C PHE A 303 -36.44 26.69 0.22
N SER A 304 -36.33 26.67 -1.11
CA SER A 304 -36.03 27.86 -1.91
C SER A 304 -37.28 28.17 -2.74
N GLY A 305 -38.03 29.20 -2.32
CA GLY A 305 -39.37 29.44 -2.87
C GLY A 305 -40.31 28.30 -2.51
N GLU A 306 -40.76 27.57 -3.53
CA GLU A 306 -41.65 26.40 -3.39
C GLU A 306 -40.89 25.06 -3.39
N GLU A 307 -39.66 25.03 -3.89
CA GLU A 307 -38.89 23.79 -4.02
C GLU A 307 -38.22 23.39 -2.70
N LYS A 308 -38.38 22.12 -2.31
CA LYS A 308 -37.70 21.52 -1.14
C LYS A 308 -36.31 21.04 -1.54
N LEU A 309 -35.28 21.78 -1.15
CA LEU A 309 -33.88 21.44 -1.42
C LEU A 309 -33.39 20.26 -0.56
N GLY A 310 -33.79 20.24 0.71
CA GLY A 310 -33.29 19.24 1.66
C GLY A 310 -34.24 19.03 2.83
N GLU A 311 -34.07 17.90 3.50
CA GLU A 311 -34.85 17.48 4.66
C GLU A 311 -33.93 16.91 5.73
N GLY A 312 -34.21 17.20 6.99
CA GLY A 312 -33.43 16.73 8.11
C GLY A 312 -34.28 16.56 9.35
N PHE A 313 -33.98 15.50 10.10
CA PHE A 313 -34.61 15.22 11.38
C PHE A 313 -33.62 15.39 12.52
N GLY A 314 -34.08 15.83 13.69
CA GLY A 314 -33.22 16.00 14.87
C GLY A 314 -33.98 16.10 16.18
N SER A 315 -33.23 15.94 17.27
CA SER A 315 -33.74 16.08 18.65
C SER A 315 -33.87 17.54 19.08
N SER A 316 -33.32 18.47 18.31
CA SER A 316 -33.58 19.89 18.49
C SER A 316 -33.89 20.56 17.16
N LEU A 317 -34.63 21.67 17.20
CA LEU A 317 -34.88 22.50 16.02
C LEU A 317 -33.59 22.95 15.33
N LYS A 318 -32.53 23.23 16.12
CA LYS A 318 -31.21 23.62 15.60
C LYS A 318 -30.52 22.46 14.88
N GLU A 319 -30.57 21.27 15.44
CA GLU A 319 -30.00 20.05 14.86
C GLU A 319 -30.73 19.64 13.57
N ALA A 320 -32.07 19.60 13.60
CA ALA A 320 -32.89 19.31 12.42
C ALA A 320 -32.63 20.31 11.28
N LYS A 321 -32.54 21.60 11.61
CA LYS A 321 -32.18 22.66 10.66
C LYS A 321 -30.79 22.46 10.06
N ALA A 322 -29.79 22.11 10.87
CA ALA A 322 -28.43 21.86 10.39
C ALA A 322 -28.39 20.64 9.46
N ARG A 323 -29.05 19.54 9.83
CA ARG A 323 -29.14 18.32 9.02
C ARG A 323 -29.87 18.53 7.69
N ALA A 324 -30.94 19.32 7.70
CA ALA A 324 -31.67 19.64 6.48
C ALA A 324 -30.81 20.45 5.50
N ALA A 325 -29.94 21.33 6.03
CA ALA A 325 -28.96 22.05 5.21
C ALA A 325 -27.83 21.14 4.70
N THR A 326 -27.32 20.21 5.52
CA THR A 326 -26.31 19.25 5.05
C THR A 326 -26.86 18.30 3.99
N ASP A 327 -28.12 17.86 4.12
CA ASP A 327 -28.78 17.03 3.10
C ASP A 327 -28.89 17.78 1.75
N ALA A 328 -29.29 19.05 1.78
CA ALA A 328 -29.32 19.89 0.57
C ALA A 328 -27.93 20.04 -0.08
N LEU A 329 -26.88 20.27 0.72
CA LEU A 329 -25.50 20.36 0.22
C LEU A 329 -25.00 19.01 -0.31
N MET A 330 -25.32 17.91 0.36
CA MET A 330 -24.95 16.56 -0.10
C MET A 330 -25.60 16.23 -1.43
N LYS A 331 -26.88 16.57 -1.63
CA LYS A 331 -27.57 16.41 -2.92
C LYS A 331 -26.93 17.25 -4.02
N TRP A 332 -26.46 18.45 -3.70
CA TRP A 332 -25.76 19.30 -4.66
C TRP A 332 -24.39 18.71 -5.05
N TYR A 333 -23.57 18.34 -4.06
CA TYR A 333 -22.19 17.89 -4.29
C TYR A 333 -22.08 16.45 -4.78
N CYS A 334 -22.95 15.55 -4.30
CA CYS A 334 -23.01 14.14 -4.72
C CYS A 334 -23.95 13.94 -5.92
N TYR A 335 -24.19 14.98 -6.71
CA TYR A 335 -24.94 14.85 -7.96
C TYR A 335 -24.19 13.88 -8.89
N GLU A 336 -24.83 12.76 -9.21
CA GLU A 336 -24.29 11.76 -10.13
C GLU A 336 -24.83 11.98 -11.55
N VAL A 337 -23.94 12.02 -12.54
CA VAL A 337 -24.33 12.13 -13.95
C VAL A 337 -24.75 10.74 -14.44
N SER A 338 -25.99 10.60 -14.91
CA SER A 338 -26.43 9.35 -15.54
C SER A 338 -25.70 9.13 -16.87
N GLU A 339 -25.32 7.88 -17.18
CA GLU A 339 -24.59 7.51 -18.41
C GLU A 339 -25.29 7.95 -19.73
N GLN A 340 -26.59 8.26 -19.67
CA GLN A 340 -27.40 8.70 -20.81
C GLN A 340 -27.34 10.21 -21.08
N GLN A 341 -26.81 11.02 -20.17
CA GLN A 341 -26.70 12.47 -20.34
C GLN A 341 -25.41 12.80 -21.13
N GLN A 342 -25.57 13.23 -22.38
CA GLN A 342 -24.48 13.45 -23.35
C GLN A 342 -23.65 14.74 -23.15
N GLY A 343 -23.62 15.31 -21.94
CA GLY A 343 -22.90 16.56 -21.66
C GLY A 343 -21.93 16.43 -20.49
N THR A 344 -20.66 16.79 -20.71
CA THR A 344 -19.68 16.92 -19.62
C THR A 344 -20.10 18.09 -18.73
N VAL A 345 -20.62 17.79 -17.55
CA VAL A 345 -20.94 18.80 -16.54
C VAL A 345 -19.64 19.24 -15.88
N VAL A 346 -19.31 20.52 -15.98
CA VAL A 346 -18.16 21.12 -15.29
C VAL A 346 -18.70 22.08 -14.23
N ASP A 347 -18.37 21.81 -12.98
CA ASP A 347 -18.80 22.64 -11.85
C ASP A 347 -17.98 23.96 -11.79
N PRO A 348 -18.59 25.10 -11.41
CA PRO A 348 -17.86 26.35 -11.14
C PRO A 348 -16.97 26.29 -9.88
N GLY A 349 -16.84 25.14 -9.22
CA GLY A 349 -16.01 24.91 -8.05
C GLY A 349 -16.81 24.93 -6.75
N GLN A 350 -16.13 24.55 -5.67
CA GLN A 350 -16.74 24.50 -4.34
C GLN A 350 -17.22 25.89 -3.86
N VAL A 351 -18.24 25.89 -3.01
CA VAL A 351 -18.76 27.13 -2.42
C VAL A 351 -17.77 27.65 -1.38
N ILE A 352 -17.36 28.91 -1.51
CA ILE A 352 -16.46 29.58 -0.57
C ILE A 352 -17.28 30.53 0.29
N VAL A 353 -17.16 30.43 1.61
CA VAL A 353 -18.10 31.00 2.59
C VAL A 353 -17.46 31.98 3.54
#